data_AF-A0A2A4QMT2-F1
#
_entry.id   AF-A0A2A4QMT2-F1
#
_cell.length_a   1.000
_cell.length_b   1.000
_cell.length_c   1.000
_cell.angle_alpha   90.00
_cell.angle_beta   90.00
_cell.angle_gamma   90.00
#
_symmetry.space_group_name_H-M   'P 1'
#
loop_
_entity.id
_entity.type
_entity.pdbx_description
1 polymer ?
#
loop_
_entity_poly.entity_id
_entity_poly.type
_entity_poly.pdbx_seq_one_letter_code
_entity_poly.pdbx_strand_id
1 'polypeptide(L)'
;MGDIEKLENRVTKLEKHGIGKILVQYVLSPVLIIAVGTMLNYKVDKNKEELQRLEIAEGMITGMFNDESPYKTFATLRIMKNVLDELLYEEIKEIIENFYANKSKTIAETDEILAAAEQVGGEDVNEVARGIMSDSSIFVELAQFRKAKVLEEEAIDDLLKGNIDGAIAKLDSTSKISAEFEQSPVLAKFIEENRDSLEDPLRREKVYQQILKNPNYNLQKNSLGNLKKRTANRK
;
A
#
# COMPACT_ATOMS: atom_id res chain seq x y z
N MET A 1 46.07 33.15 6.42
CA MET A 1 46.19 32.35 7.66
C MET A 1 45.98 33.20 8.94
N GLY A 2 46.32 34.50 8.95
CA GLY A 2 46.26 35.31 10.17
C GLY A 2 44.88 35.72 10.73
N ASP A 3 43.77 35.54 10.00
CA ASP A 3 42.43 35.96 10.46
C ASP A 3 41.67 34.89 11.24
N ILE A 4 41.99 33.61 11.01
CA ILE A 4 41.38 32.47 11.72
C ILE A 4 41.97 32.36 13.13
N GLU A 5 43.30 32.47 13.26
CA GLU A 5 44.00 32.48 14.56
C GLU A 5 43.59 33.66 15.45
N LYS A 6 43.22 34.80 14.87
CA LYS A 6 42.71 35.97 15.61
C LYS A 6 41.27 35.79 16.06
N LEU A 7 40.46 34.99 15.36
CA LEU A 7 39.10 34.62 15.75
C LEU A 7 39.14 33.56 16.86
N GLU A 8 39.89 32.48 16.68
CA GLU A 8 39.98 31.42 17.69
C GLU A 8 40.44 31.94 19.06
N ASN A 9 41.44 32.84 19.08
CA ASN A 9 41.92 33.50 20.30
C ASN A 9 40.89 34.45 20.94
N ARG A 10 39.83 34.85 20.22
CA ARG A 10 38.69 35.62 20.74
C ARG A 10 37.51 34.74 21.18
N VAL A 11 37.39 33.48 20.70
CA VAL A 11 36.45 32.45 21.24
C VAL A 11 36.95 31.96 22.59
N THR A 12 38.27 31.75 22.73
CA THR A 12 38.86 31.17 23.94
C THR A 12 38.94 32.13 25.11
N LYS A 13 39.03 33.44 24.84
CA LYS A 13 39.31 34.43 25.88
C LYS A 13 38.11 34.78 26.73
N LEU A 14 36.93 34.70 26.16
CA LEU A 14 35.72 34.85 26.93
C LEU A 14 35.09 33.46 27.30
N GLU A 15 35.55 32.34 26.73
CA GLU A 15 35.43 31.02 27.38
C GLU A 15 36.02 31.00 28.82
N LYS A 16 36.82 32.01 29.24
CA LYS A 16 37.38 32.20 30.60
C LYS A 16 36.69 33.20 31.56
N HIS A 17 35.58 33.84 31.20
CA HIS A 17 34.59 34.42 32.15
C HIS A 17 33.16 34.08 31.70
N GLY A 18 33.00 32.86 31.15
CA GLY A 18 31.80 32.33 30.47
C GLY A 18 31.45 33.03 29.14
N ILE A 19 31.79 34.30 29.03
CA ILE A 19 31.17 35.33 28.18
C ILE A 19 31.93 35.52 26.86
N GLY A 20 32.79 34.59 26.56
CA GLY A 20 32.82 33.91 25.32
C GLY A 20 33.96 33.74 24.30
N LYS A 21 33.64 32.97 23.29
CA LYS A 21 32.32 32.86 22.65
C LYS A 21 31.88 34.18 22.01
N ILE A 22 31.66 35.28 22.73
CA ILE A 22 31.08 36.54 22.23
C ILE A 22 31.86 37.14 21.04
N LEU A 23 33.17 37.40 21.03
CA LEU A 23 33.73 38.17 19.90
C LEU A 23 33.89 37.39 18.58
N VAL A 24 33.79 36.06 18.61
CA VAL A 24 33.60 35.23 17.41
C VAL A 24 32.13 34.97 17.10
N GLN A 25 31.28 34.84 18.12
CA GLN A 25 29.82 34.84 18.00
C GLN A 25 29.24 36.16 17.47
N TYR A 26 30.02 37.26 17.46
CA TYR A 26 29.45 38.58 17.23
C TYR A 26 29.96 39.27 15.96
N VAL A 27 30.89 38.69 15.18
CA VAL A 27 31.23 39.27 13.84
C VAL A 27 31.27 38.24 12.71
N LEU A 28 31.97 37.12 12.87
CA LEU A 28 31.94 36.05 11.86
C LEU A 28 30.64 35.25 11.95
N SER A 29 30.16 35.02 13.16
CA SER A 29 28.87 34.38 13.39
C SER A 29 27.69 35.24 12.97
N PRO A 30 27.67 36.59 12.95
CA PRO A 30 26.57 37.36 12.34
C PRO A 30 26.56 37.40 10.82
N VAL A 31 27.71 37.30 10.14
CA VAL A 31 27.73 37.13 8.67
C VAL A 31 27.42 35.67 8.30
N LEU A 32 27.89 34.70 9.09
CA LEU A 32 27.39 33.33 9.03
C LEU A 32 25.92 33.24 9.50
N ILE A 33 25.40 34.03 10.45
CA ILE A 33 23.97 34.08 10.89
C ILE A 33 23.13 34.93 9.93
N ILE A 34 23.71 35.77 9.06
CA ILE A 34 22.99 36.49 7.99
C ILE A 34 23.04 35.71 6.67
N ALA A 35 24.11 34.98 6.34
CA ALA A 35 24.16 34.08 5.18
C ALA A 35 23.50 32.73 5.48
N VAL A 36 23.80 32.12 6.63
CA VAL A 36 23.05 31.00 7.20
C VAL A 36 21.71 31.48 7.73
N GLY A 37 21.37 32.77 7.87
CA GLY A 37 20.02 33.29 8.24
C GLY A 37 19.24 34.00 7.16
N THR A 38 19.81 34.27 5.99
CA THR A 38 19.08 34.28 4.72
C THR A 38 18.93 32.85 4.22
N MET A 39 19.87 31.94 4.53
CA MET A 39 19.71 30.49 4.34
C MET A 39 18.91 29.84 5.48
N LEU A 40 18.69 30.46 6.66
CA LEU A 40 17.87 30.02 7.83
C LEU A 40 16.64 30.89 8.07
N ASN A 41 16.42 32.04 7.44
CA ASN A 41 15.06 32.59 7.25
C ASN A 41 14.45 32.00 5.99
N TYR A 42 15.28 31.73 4.96
CA TYR A 42 15.01 30.66 4.03
C TYR A 42 14.80 29.37 4.83
N LYS A 43 15.75 28.75 5.56
CA LYS A 43 15.54 27.61 6.53
C LYS A 43 14.80 27.95 7.85
N VAL A 44 13.86 28.90 7.95
CA VAL A 44 12.94 29.02 9.13
C VAL A 44 11.53 29.03 8.60
N ASP A 45 11.29 29.70 7.47
CA ASP A 45 10.20 29.32 6.58
C ASP A 45 10.41 27.92 5.99
N LYS A 46 11.66 27.52 5.69
CA LYS A 46 12.21 26.19 5.27
C LYS A 46 12.73 25.35 6.42
N ASN A 47 12.63 25.76 7.69
CA ASN A 47 12.55 24.82 8.83
C ASN A 47 11.10 24.55 9.22
N LYS A 48 10.14 25.45 8.96
CA LYS A 48 8.72 25.12 8.88
C LYS A 48 8.40 24.33 7.62
N GLU A 49 9.03 24.64 6.49
CA GLU A 49 8.96 23.87 5.24
C GLU A 49 9.85 22.63 5.34
N GLU A 50 10.95 22.57 6.11
CA GLU A 50 11.68 21.30 6.41
C GLU A 50 10.94 20.49 7.46
N LEU A 51 10.27 21.08 8.47
CA LEU A 51 9.34 20.36 9.33
C LEU A 51 8.15 19.88 8.51
N GLN A 52 7.59 20.68 7.60
CA GLN A 52 6.55 20.23 6.68
C GLN A 52 7.09 19.24 5.66
N ARG A 53 8.33 19.34 5.16
CA ARG A 53 8.93 18.37 4.24
C ARG A 53 9.33 17.10 4.98
N LEU A 54 9.71 17.18 6.25
CA LEU A 54 9.95 16.04 7.12
C LEU A 54 8.62 15.43 7.54
N GLU A 55 7.56 16.20 7.80
CA GLU A 55 6.19 15.72 8.04
C GLU A 55 5.55 15.17 6.75
N ILE A 56 5.88 15.74 5.58
CA ILE A 56 5.47 15.24 4.26
C ILE A 56 6.29 13.99 3.93
N ALA A 57 7.59 13.95 4.19
CA ALA A 57 8.43 12.78 3.96
C ALA A 57 8.06 11.67 4.95
N GLU A 58 7.89 11.97 6.23
CA GLU A 58 7.36 11.08 7.25
C GLU A 58 5.95 10.64 6.88
N GLY A 59 5.07 11.55 6.42
CA GLY A 59 3.73 11.23 5.96
C GLY A 59 3.68 10.42 4.67
N MET A 60 4.64 10.60 3.76
CA MET A 60 4.79 9.82 2.54
C MET A 60 5.38 8.45 2.83
N ILE A 61 6.41 8.35 3.67
CA ILE A 61 7.00 7.08 4.12
C ILE A 61 5.95 6.29 4.93
N THR A 62 5.28 6.95 5.88
CA THR A 62 4.14 6.39 6.62
C THR A 62 3.02 5.97 5.67
N GLY A 63 2.67 6.80 4.68
CA GLY A 63 1.64 6.47 3.68
C GLY A 63 2.04 5.39 2.68
N MET A 64 3.34 5.15 2.48
CA MET A 64 3.87 4.11 1.60
C MET A 64 4.01 2.77 2.33
N PHE A 65 4.23 2.77 3.64
CA PHE A 65 4.54 1.56 4.40
C PHE A 65 3.53 1.19 5.49
N ASN A 66 2.78 2.15 6.07
CA ASN A 66 1.74 1.88 7.08
C ASN A 66 0.32 1.76 6.52
N ASP A 67 0.05 2.34 5.35
CA ASP A 67 -1.30 2.40 4.77
C ASP A 67 -1.71 1.11 4.03
N GLU A 68 -0.87 0.07 4.08
CA GLU A 68 -1.00 -1.25 3.43
C GLU A 68 -1.27 -1.22 1.90
N SER A 69 -1.36 -0.04 1.26
CA SER A 69 -1.80 0.13 -0.12
C SER A 69 -0.65 0.09 -1.12
N PRO A 70 -0.46 -1.01 -1.87
CA PRO A 70 0.66 -1.11 -2.82
C PRO A 70 0.57 -0.09 -3.95
N TYR A 71 -0.64 0.31 -4.32
CA TYR A 71 -0.89 1.33 -5.33
C TYR A 71 -0.27 2.68 -4.94
N LYS A 72 -0.45 3.14 -3.69
CA LYS A 72 0.12 4.40 -3.22
C LYS A 72 1.64 4.35 -3.26
N THR A 73 2.22 3.22 -2.87
CA THR A 73 3.67 2.98 -2.87
C THR A 73 4.24 3.07 -4.27
N PHE A 74 3.67 2.35 -5.24
CA PHE A 74 4.15 2.38 -6.62
C PHE A 74 3.89 3.71 -7.33
N ALA A 75 2.75 4.35 -7.09
CA ALA A 75 2.47 5.67 -7.64
C ALA A 75 3.48 6.71 -7.11
N THR A 76 3.85 6.61 -5.82
CA THR A 76 4.84 7.49 -5.21
C THR A 76 6.23 7.26 -5.79
N LEU A 77 6.66 5.99 -5.93
CA LEU A 77 7.92 5.65 -6.59
C LEU A 77 7.99 6.24 -8.00
N ARG A 78 6.91 6.14 -8.77
CA ARG A 78 6.84 6.70 -10.13
C ARG A 78 6.96 8.23 -10.16
N ILE A 79 6.35 8.92 -9.20
CA ILE A 79 6.46 10.38 -9.08
C ILE A 79 7.91 10.77 -8.70
N MET A 80 8.51 10.05 -7.76
CA MET A 80 9.86 10.31 -7.25
C MET A 80 10.94 10.24 -8.32
N LYS A 81 10.80 9.37 -9.33
CA LYS A 81 11.76 9.26 -10.46
C LYS A 81 12.05 10.59 -11.15
N ASN A 82 11.08 11.49 -11.20
CA ASN A 82 11.22 12.78 -11.89
C ASN A 82 11.53 13.95 -10.94
N VAL A 83 11.55 13.72 -9.63
CA VAL A 83 11.65 14.77 -8.60
C VAL A 83 12.96 14.67 -7.82
N LEU A 84 13.45 13.45 -7.61
CA LEU A 84 14.67 13.18 -6.85
C LEU A 84 15.88 13.09 -7.77
N ASP A 85 17.07 13.25 -7.19
CA ASP A 85 18.30 12.86 -7.85
C ASP A 85 18.38 11.32 -7.98
N GLU A 86 19.18 10.86 -8.95
CA GLU A 86 19.27 9.46 -9.33
C GLU A 86 19.71 8.55 -8.18
N LEU A 87 20.67 8.98 -7.35
CA LEU A 87 21.17 8.17 -6.23
C LEU A 87 20.08 7.97 -5.18
N LEU A 88 19.41 9.04 -4.77
CA LEU A 88 18.34 8.96 -3.78
C LEU A 88 17.13 8.18 -4.30
N TYR A 89 16.83 8.28 -5.59
CA TYR A 89 15.79 7.50 -6.23
C TYR A 89 16.06 5.99 -6.16
N GLU A 90 17.27 5.55 -6.53
CA GLU A 90 17.64 4.14 -6.49
C GLU A 90 17.65 3.59 -5.04
N GLU A 91 18.10 4.36 -4.05
CA GLU A 91 18.00 3.96 -2.63
C GLU A 91 16.55 3.72 -2.19
N ILE A 92 15.61 4.59 -2.58
CA ILE A 92 14.19 4.44 -2.25
C ILE A 92 13.60 3.22 -2.96
N LYS A 93 13.95 3.01 -4.23
CA LYS A 93 13.52 1.83 -5.00
C LYS A 93 13.96 0.55 -4.31
N GLU A 94 15.22 0.45 -3.90
CA GLU A 94 15.78 -0.70 -3.17
C GLU A 94 15.05 -0.93 -1.83
N ILE A 95 14.73 0.12 -1.08
CA ILE A 95 13.94 0.00 0.16
C ILE A 95 12.56 -0.60 -0.11
N ILE A 96 11.87 -0.17 -1.17
CA ILE A 96 10.55 -0.71 -1.54
C ILE A 96 10.67 -2.17 -1.99
N GLU A 97 11.68 -2.51 -2.78
CA GLU A 97 11.98 -3.89 -3.19
C GLU A 97 12.18 -4.78 -1.97
N ASN A 98 13.05 -4.37 -1.04
CA ASN A 98 13.33 -5.12 0.18
C ASN A 98 12.11 -5.22 1.10
N PHE A 99 11.31 -4.16 1.22
CA PHE A 99 10.08 -4.19 2.01
C PHE A 99 9.12 -5.25 1.49
N TYR A 100 8.87 -5.27 0.18
CA TYR A 100 7.99 -6.27 -0.40
C TYR A 100 8.65 -7.65 -0.48
N ALA A 101 9.95 -7.78 -0.66
CA ALA A 101 10.61 -9.09 -0.62
C ALA A 101 10.50 -9.75 0.76
N ASN A 102 10.59 -8.97 1.84
CA ASN A 102 10.62 -9.49 3.21
C ASN A 102 9.24 -9.52 3.92
N LYS A 103 8.23 -8.85 3.37
CA LYS A 103 6.87 -8.94 3.92
C LYS A 103 6.37 -10.38 3.77
N SER A 104 5.99 -11.03 4.88
CA SER A 104 5.23 -12.28 4.83
C SER A 104 3.91 -12.01 4.12
N LYS A 105 3.67 -12.73 3.03
CA LYS A 105 2.56 -12.45 2.12
C LYS A 105 1.73 -13.71 1.89
N THR A 106 0.43 -13.55 1.98
CA THR A 106 -0.53 -14.48 1.36
C THR A 106 -0.48 -14.36 -0.16
N ILE A 107 -1.02 -15.34 -0.87
CA ILE A 107 -1.14 -15.25 -2.33
C ILE A 107 -2.11 -14.12 -2.72
N ALA A 108 -3.14 -13.87 -1.90
CA ALA A 108 -4.06 -12.76 -2.08
C ALA A 108 -3.34 -11.39 -2.04
N GLU A 109 -2.51 -11.15 -1.03
CA GLU A 109 -1.71 -9.91 -0.94
C GLU A 109 -0.73 -9.77 -2.11
N THR A 110 -0.15 -10.89 -2.56
CA THR A 110 0.74 -10.89 -3.73
C THR A 110 -0.01 -10.50 -5.01
N ASP A 111 -1.23 -11.01 -5.21
CA ASP A 111 -2.10 -10.60 -6.33
C ASP A 111 -2.39 -9.10 -6.30
N GLU A 112 -2.69 -8.55 -5.12
CA GLU A 112 -2.97 -7.11 -4.95
C GLU A 112 -1.76 -6.23 -5.27
N ILE A 113 -0.56 -6.63 -4.82
CA ILE A 113 0.67 -5.90 -5.11
C ILE A 113 0.94 -5.90 -6.62
N LEU A 114 0.83 -7.05 -7.28
CA LEU A 114 1.07 -7.16 -8.71
C LEU A 114 0.03 -6.40 -9.54
N ALA A 115 -1.25 -6.45 -9.15
CA ALA A 115 -2.30 -5.68 -9.80
C ALA A 115 -2.07 -4.17 -9.65
N ALA A 116 -1.61 -3.72 -8.49
CA ALA A 116 -1.26 -2.32 -8.26
C ALA A 116 -0.07 -1.87 -9.13
N ALA A 117 0.96 -2.71 -9.25
CA ALA A 117 2.11 -2.44 -10.12
C ALA A 117 1.69 -2.33 -11.59
N GLU A 118 0.84 -3.25 -12.07
CA GLU A 118 0.29 -3.22 -13.43
C GLU A 118 -0.55 -1.96 -13.69
N GLN A 119 -1.40 -1.58 -12.73
CA GLN A 119 -2.24 -0.40 -12.84
C GLN A 119 -1.43 0.91 -12.89
N VAL A 120 -0.38 1.01 -12.07
CA VAL A 120 0.50 2.18 -12.07
C VAL A 120 1.36 2.19 -13.32
N GLY A 121 1.96 1.06 -13.69
CA GLY A 121 2.85 0.91 -14.83
C GLY A 121 4.16 1.70 -14.72
N GLY A 122 5.12 1.35 -15.57
CA GLY A 122 6.47 1.92 -15.60
C GLY A 122 7.54 0.86 -15.40
N GLU A 123 8.71 1.10 -15.97
CA GLU A 123 9.79 0.11 -16.01
C GLU A 123 10.26 -0.28 -14.60
N ASP A 124 10.53 0.69 -13.74
CA ASP A 124 11.06 0.44 -12.39
C ASP A 124 10.00 -0.20 -11.48
N VAL A 125 8.73 0.22 -11.61
CA VAL A 125 7.61 -0.41 -10.88
C VAL A 125 7.47 -1.87 -11.27
N ASN A 126 7.61 -2.18 -12.58
CA ASN A 126 7.58 -3.54 -13.08
C ASN A 126 8.82 -4.35 -12.68
N GLU A 127 9.96 -3.71 -12.45
CA GLU A 127 11.15 -4.35 -11.91
C GLU A 127 10.94 -4.78 -10.45
N VAL A 128 10.46 -3.87 -9.60
CA VAL A 128 10.10 -4.18 -8.21
C VAL A 128 9.09 -5.33 -8.15
N ALA A 129 8.04 -5.27 -8.98
CA ALA A 129 7.02 -6.32 -9.06
C ALA A 129 7.60 -7.69 -9.48
N ARG A 130 8.57 -7.70 -10.40
CA ARG A 130 9.25 -8.95 -10.82
C ARG A 130 10.15 -9.50 -9.72
N GLY A 131 10.81 -8.65 -8.94
CA GLY A 131 11.62 -9.08 -7.79
C GLY A 131 10.79 -9.87 -6.76
N ILE A 132 9.52 -9.49 -6.59
CA ILE A 132 8.55 -10.19 -5.73
C ILE A 132 8.23 -11.60 -6.26
N MET A 133 8.29 -11.80 -7.58
CA MET A 133 7.97 -13.07 -8.25
C MET A 133 9.20 -13.96 -8.50
N SER A 134 10.30 -13.72 -7.79
CA SER A 134 11.55 -14.47 -7.97
C SER A 134 11.43 -15.96 -7.61
N ASP A 135 10.43 -16.36 -6.82
CA ASP A 135 10.11 -17.75 -6.53
C ASP A 135 9.10 -18.33 -7.54
N SER A 136 9.53 -19.37 -8.26
CA SER A 136 8.71 -20.10 -9.23
C SER A 136 7.45 -20.76 -8.65
N SER A 137 7.43 -21.08 -7.35
CA SER A 137 6.26 -21.68 -6.69
C SER A 137 5.11 -20.68 -6.55
N ILE A 138 5.43 -19.42 -6.20
CA ILE A 138 4.48 -18.31 -6.08
C ILE A 138 3.79 -18.05 -7.43
N PHE A 139 4.50 -18.19 -8.54
CA PHE A 139 3.90 -18.03 -9.87
C PHE A 139 2.75 -19.01 -10.13
N VAL A 140 2.96 -20.29 -9.79
CA VAL A 140 1.96 -21.35 -9.99
C VAL A 140 0.78 -21.14 -9.05
N GLU A 141 1.04 -20.86 -7.77
CA GLU A 141 0.01 -20.61 -6.77
C GLU A 141 -0.83 -19.37 -7.10
N LEU A 142 -0.20 -18.30 -7.60
CA LEU A 142 -0.90 -17.09 -8.04
C LEU A 142 -1.79 -17.36 -9.26
N ALA A 143 -1.33 -18.15 -10.23
CA ALA A 143 -2.15 -18.52 -11.38
C ALA A 143 -3.38 -19.33 -10.96
N GLN A 144 -3.21 -20.27 -10.02
CA GLN A 144 -4.31 -21.03 -9.44
C GLN A 144 -5.28 -20.14 -8.66
N PHE A 145 -4.76 -19.24 -7.81
CA PHE A 145 -5.55 -18.27 -7.06
C PHE A 145 -6.41 -17.38 -7.99
N ARG A 146 -5.81 -16.80 -9.03
CA ARG A 146 -6.53 -15.99 -10.02
C ARG A 146 -7.62 -16.78 -10.73
N LYS A 147 -7.36 -18.04 -11.07
CA LYS A 147 -8.37 -18.92 -11.67
C LYS A 147 -9.52 -19.21 -10.70
N ALA A 148 -9.22 -19.47 -9.43
CA ALA A 148 -10.24 -19.68 -8.40
C ALA A 148 -11.08 -18.41 -8.15
N LYS A 149 -10.45 -17.23 -8.15
CA LYS A 149 -11.13 -15.92 -8.04
C LYS A 149 -12.16 -15.71 -9.15
N VAL A 150 -11.78 -15.97 -10.41
CA VAL A 150 -12.71 -15.89 -11.55
C VAL A 150 -13.88 -16.86 -11.38
N LEU A 151 -13.62 -18.10 -10.96
CA LEU A 151 -14.69 -19.07 -10.73
C LEU A 151 -15.63 -18.66 -9.59
N GLU A 152 -15.13 -18.05 -8.51
CA GLU A 152 -15.99 -17.49 -7.46
C GLU A 152 -16.87 -16.36 -8.01
N GLU A 153 -16.28 -15.44 -8.79
CA GLU A 153 -17.03 -14.33 -9.40
C GLU A 153 -18.14 -14.85 -10.33
N GLU A 154 -17.82 -15.84 -11.18
CA GLU A 154 -18.79 -16.50 -12.04
C GLU A 154 -19.86 -17.26 -11.24
N ALA A 155 -19.50 -17.87 -10.12
CA ALA A 155 -20.46 -18.56 -9.26
C ALA A 155 -21.48 -17.59 -8.65
N ILE A 156 -21.00 -16.43 -8.19
CA ILE A 156 -21.89 -15.38 -7.68
C ILE A 156 -22.76 -14.83 -8.80
N ASP A 157 -22.23 -14.61 -10.01
CA ASP A 157 -23.03 -14.18 -11.14
C ASP A 157 -24.13 -15.19 -11.52
N ASP A 158 -23.81 -16.49 -11.53
CA ASP A 158 -24.77 -17.57 -11.71
C ASP A 158 -25.86 -17.54 -10.63
N LEU A 159 -25.47 -17.39 -9.36
CA LEU A 159 -26.40 -17.26 -8.22
C LEU A 159 -27.34 -16.06 -8.39
N LEU A 160 -26.82 -14.93 -8.88
CA LEU A 160 -27.61 -13.71 -9.12
C LEU A 160 -28.58 -13.84 -10.31
N LYS A 161 -28.22 -14.67 -11.30
CA LYS A 161 -29.07 -15.04 -12.44
C LYS A 161 -30.10 -16.11 -12.10
N GLY A 162 -29.97 -16.76 -10.94
CA GLY A 162 -30.83 -17.87 -10.49
C GLY A 162 -30.38 -19.24 -11.00
N ASN A 163 -29.18 -19.34 -11.57
CA ASN A 163 -28.55 -20.60 -11.95
C ASN A 163 -27.88 -21.23 -10.71
N ILE A 164 -28.70 -21.83 -9.84
CA ILE A 164 -28.24 -22.35 -8.53
C ILE A 164 -27.23 -23.49 -8.72
N ASP A 165 -27.49 -24.43 -9.63
CA ASP A 165 -26.59 -25.56 -9.89
C ASP A 165 -25.23 -25.10 -10.44
N GLY A 166 -25.24 -24.11 -11.34
CA GLY A 166 -24.01 -23.50 -11.87
C GLY A 166 -23.19 -22.83 -10.78
N ALA A 167 -23.84 -22.10 -9.86
CA ALA A 167 -23.17 -21.45 -8.75
C ALA A 167 -22.49 -22.46 -7.81
N ILE A 168 -23.20 -23.52 -7.43
CA ILE A 168 -22.69 -24.56 -6.52
C ILE A 168 -21.50 -25.29 -7.16
N ALA A 169 -21.63 -25.74 -8.42
CA ALA A 169 -20.57 -26.46 -9.10
C ALA A 169 -19.27 -25.63 -9.22
N LYS A 170 -19.39 -24.31 -9.45
CA LYS A 170 -18.24 -23.41 -9.51
C LYS A 170 -17.60 -23.18 -8.13
N LEU A 171 -18.39 -22.96 -7.07
CA LEU A 171 -17.89 -22.83 -5.70
C LEU A 171 -17.21 -24.10 -5.18
N ASP A 172 -17.71 -25.28 -5.53
CA ASP A 172 -17.05 -26.55 -5.19
C ASP A 172 -15.73 -26.77 -5.95
N SER A 173 -15.52 -26.02 -7.03
CA SER A 173 -14.31 -26.10 -7.84
C SER A 173 -13.22 -25.14 -7.38
N THR A 174 -13.55 -24.03 -6.72
CA THR A 174 -12.56 -23.01 -6.29
C THR A 174 -11.59 -23.58 -5.25
N SER A 175 -12.08 -24.28 -4.23
CA SER A 175 -11.24 -24.86 -3.16
C SER A 175 -10.32 -25.99 -3.65
N LYS A 176 -10.70 -26.68 -4.73
CA LYS A 176 -9.86 -27.70 -5.38
C LYS A 176 -8.70 -27.07 -6.18
N ILE A 177 -8.84 -25.81 -6.56
CA ILE A 177 -7.86 -25.08 -7.36
C ILE A 177 -6.92 -24.29 -6.44
N SER A 178 -7.44 -23.67 -5.38
CA SER A 178 -6.64 -22.87 -4.45
C SER A 178 -7.14 -23.03 -3.01
N ALA A 179 -6.21 -23.31 -2.09
CA ALA A 179 -6.51 -23.50 -0.67
C ALA A 179 -7.08 -22.23 0.00
N GLU A 180 -6.78 -21.04 -0.53
CA GLU A 180 -7.32 -19.74 -0.09
C GLU A 180 -8.86 -19.62 -0.22
N PHE A 181 -9.50 -20.58 -0.89
CA PHE A 181 -10.94 -20.66 -1.12
C PHE A 181 -11.60 -21.83 -0.36
N GLU A 182 -10.99 -22.29 0.75
CA GLU A 182 -11.53 -23.40 1.58
C GLU A 182 -12.96 -23.18 2.10
N GLN A 183 -13.39 -21.92 2.18
CA GLN A 183 -14.74 -21.51 2.57
C GLN A 183 -15.79 -21.62 1.45
N SER A 184 -15.38 -21.69 0.18
CA SER A 184 -16.33 -21.73 -0.94
C SER A 184 -17.28 -22.94 -0.90
N PRO A 185 -16.84 -24.18 -0.55
CA PRO A 185 -17.76 -25.31 -0.35
C PRO A 185 -18.78 -25.09 0.78
N VAL A 186 -18.42 -24.32 1.82
CA VAL A 186 -19.36 -23.98 2.90
C VAL A 186 -20.47 -23.08 2.37
N LEU A 187 -20.12 -22.11 1.52
CA LEU A 187 -21.11 -21.28 0.82
C LEU A 187 -21.94 -22.11 -0.16
N ALA A 188 -21.33 -23.02 -0.91
CA ALA A 188 -22.03 -23.92 -1.83
C ALA A 188 -23.10 -24.74 -1.10
N LYS A 189 -22.73 -25.32 0.05
CA LYS A 189 -23.67 -26.06 0.91
C LYS A 189 -24.78 -25.18 1.46
N PHE A 190 -24.46 -23.96 1.90
CA PHE A 190 -25.48 -23.01 2.34
C PHE A 190 -26.48 -22.65 1.22
N ILE A 191 -25.98 -22.46 -0.01
CA ILE A 191 -26.82 -22.21 -1.18
C ILE A 191 -27.74 -23.42 -1.46
N GLU A 192 -27.20 -24.63 -1.41
CA GLU A 192 -27.97 -25.88 -1.58
C GLU A 192 -29.09 -26.00 -0.52
N GLU A 193 -28.76 -25.79 0.75
CA GLU A 193 -29.73 -25.84 1.87
C GLU A 193 -30.84 -24.78 1.75
N ASN A 194 -30.59 -23.70 1.01
CA ASN A 194 -31.53 -22.59 0.79
C ASN A 194 -32.09 -22.55 -0.65
N ARG A 195 -31.95 -23.63 -1.44
CA ARG A 195 -32.39 -23.70 -2.84
C ARG A 195 -33.82 -23.22 -3.04
N ASP A 196 -34.78 -23.77 -2.29
CA ASP A 196 -36.20 -23.38 -2.37
C ASP A 196 -36.42 -21.88 -2.08
N SER A 197 -35.64 -21.33 -1.15
CA SER A 197 -35.72 -19.91 -0.79
C SER A 197 -35.07 -19.01 -1.85
N LEU A 198 -34.10 -19.52 -2.60
CA LEU A 198 -33.47 -18.81 -3.71
C LEU A 198 -34.36 -18.80 -4.95
N GLU A 199 -35.27 -19.75 -5.14
CA GLU A 199 -36.23 -19.73 -6.25
C GLU A 199 -37.30 -18.64 -6.07
N ASP A 200 -37.77 -18.41 -4.84
CA ASP A 200 -38.75 -17.36 -4.51
C ASP A 200 -38.10 -15.94 -4.45
N PRO A 201 -38.52 -14.98 -5.31
CA PRO A 201 -37.96 -13.62 -5.32
C PRO A 201 -38.01 -12.87 -3.98
N LEU A 202 -39.01 -13.13 -3.13
CA LEU A 202 -39.17 -12.46 -1.83
C LEU A 202 -38.26 -13.06 -0.75
N ARG A 203 -37.94 -14.35 -0.85
CA ARG A 203 -37.07 -15.06 0.09
C ARG A 203 -35.61 -14.99 -0.33
N ARG A 204 -35.34 -14.95 -1.63
CA ARG A 204 -34.00 -14.85 -2.23
C ARG A 204 -33.19 -13.70 -1.67
N GLU A 205 -33.83 -12.53 -1.47
CA GLU A 205 -33.16 -11.37 -0.88
C GLU A 205 -32.70 -11.63 0.55
N LYS A 206 -33.49 -12.35 1.36
CA LYS A 206 -33.09 -12.72 2.73
C LYS A 206 -31.87 -13.63 2.72
N VAL A 207 -31.81 -14.56 1.76
CA VAL A 207 -30.65 -15.45 1.59
C VAL A 207 -29.41 -14.64 1.21
N TYR A 208 -29.51 -13.71 0.25
CA TYR A 208 -28.39 -12.83 -0.11
C TYR A 208 -27.89 -11.99 1.07
N GLN A 209 -28.80 -11.46 1.89
CA GLN A 209 -28.44 -10.73 3.11
C GLN A 209 -27.73 -11.62 4.14
N GLN A 210 -28.11 -12.91 4.25
CA GLN A 210 -27.41 -13.85 5.13
C GLN A 210 -25.99 -14.13 4.63
N ILE A 211 -25.80 -14.29 3.32
CA ILE A 211 -24.47 -14.43 2.70
C ILE A 211 -23.61 -13.19 3.00
N LEU A 212 -24.16 -11.99 2.79
CA LEU A 212 -23.43 -10.73 3.02
C LEU A 212 -23.06 -10.48 4.49
N LYS A 213 -23.86 -11.00 5.44
CA LYS A 213 -23.66 -10.80 6.88
C LYS A 213 -22.74 -11.85 7.50
N ASN A 214 -22.51 -12.97 6.84
CA ASN A 214 -21.70 -14.04 7.38
C ASN A 214 -20.21 -13.84 6.98
N PRO A 215 -19.34 -13.45 7.92
CA PRO A 215 -17.93 -13.23 7.62
C PRO A 215 -17.20 -14.51 7.21
N ASN A 216 -17.74 -15.68 7.56
CA ASN A 216 -17.10 -16.97 7.30
C ASN A 216 -17.07 -17.35 5.81
N TYR A 217 -17.84 -16.68 4.95
CA TYR A 217 -17.80 -16.94 3.51
C TYR A 217 -16.67 -16.21 2.79
N ASN A 218 -16.01 -15.25 3.46
CA ASN A 218 -14.82 -14.52 2.98
C ASN A 218 -14.80 -14.28 1.46
N LEU A 219 -15.88 -13.71 0.93
CA LEU A 219 -16.04 -13.46 -0.51
C LEU A 219 -15.04 -12.42 -0.98
N GLN A 220 -14.53 -12.61 -2.19
CA GLN A 220 -13.67 -11.63 -2.84
C GLN A 220 -14.40 -10.28 -3.00
N LYS A 221 -13.64 -9.18 -2.97
CA LYS A 221 -14.20 -7.82 -2.95
C LYS A 221 -15.19 -7.54 -4.10
N ASN A 222 -14.92 -8.09 -5.29
CA ASN A 222 -15.79 -7.98 -6.46
C ASN A 222 -17.09 -8.77 -6.28
N SER A 223 -17.00 -10.05 -5.87
CA SER A 223 -18.12 -10.92 -5.51
C SER A 223 -19.05 -10.25 -4.51
N LEU A 224 -18.47 -9.70 -3.44
CA LEU A 224 -19.18 -8.94 -2.41
C LEU A 224 -19.87 -7.69 -2.99
N GLY A 225 -19.16 -6.95 -3.85
CA GLY A 225 -19.68 -5.76 -4.52
C GLY A 225 -20.87 -6.05 -5.43
N ASN A 226 -20.82 -7.14 -6.20
CA ASN A 226 -21.90 -7.56 -7.09
C ASN A 226 -23.15 -7.96 -6.30
N LEU A 227 -22.97 -8.75 -5.23
CA LEU A 227 -24.05 -9.16 -4.35
C LEU A 227 -24.69 -7.96 -3.62
N LYS A 228 -23.89 -6.99 -3.15
CA LYS A 228 -24.37 -5.73 -2.55
C LYS A 228 -25.17 -4.87 -3.53
N LYS A 229 -24.70 -4.70 -4.76
CA LYS A 229 -25.42 -3.91 -5.78
C LYS A 229 -26.79 -4.51 -6.08
N ARG A 230 -26.86 -5.84 -6.19
CA ARG A 230 -28.13 -6.52 -6.51
C ARG A 230 -29.16 -6.43 -5.38
N THR A 231 -28.71 -6.56 -4.14
CA THR A 231 -29.54 -6.43 -2.94
C THR A 231 -30.03 -4.99 -2.70
N ALA A 232 -29.24 -3.98 -3.11
CA ALA A 232 -29.63 -2.58 -3.00
C ALA A 232 -30.66 -2.12 -4.04
N ASN A 233 -30.61 -2.62 -5.28
CA ASN A 233 -31.43 -2.16 -6.42
C ASN A 233 -32.91 -2.63 -6.42
N ARG A 234 -33.40 -3.21 -5.32
CA ARG A 234 -34.80 -3.70 -5.19
C ARG A 234 -35.56 -3.13 -3.99
N LYS A 235 -35.01 -2.14 -3.30
CA LYS A 235 -35.73 -1.27 -2.36
C LYS A 235 -36.37 -0.12 -3.12
#